data_AF-X1V3Y5-F1
#
_entry.id   AF-X1V3Y5-F1
#
_cell.length_a   1.000
_cell.length_b   1.000
_cell.length_c   1.000
_cell.angle_alpha   90.00
_cell.angle_beta   90.00
_cell.angle_gamma   90.00
#
_symmetry.space_group_name_H-M   'P 1'
#
loop_
_entity.id
_entity.type
_entity.pdbx_description
1 polymer ?
#
loop_
_entity_poly.entity_id
_entity_poly.type
_entity_poly.pdbx_seq_one_letter_code
_entity_poly.pdbx_strand_id
1 'polypeptide(L)' 'IHEAFVSVDEAGTEAAAATAVVMTMTAPPGAPVEVTVDHPFIFLIRDIETGAILFFGRVVNPSA' A
#
# COMPACT_ATOMS: atom_id res chain seq x y z
N ILE A 1 -12.79 7.34 25.07
CA ILE A 1 -11.41 7.43 24.55
C ILE A 1 -11.35 6.49 23.36
N HIS A 2 -10.81 6.92 22.22
CA HIS A 2 -10.65 6.11 21.01
C HIS A 2 -9.17 6.00 20.70
N GLU A 3 -8.70 4.78 20.45
CA GLU A 3 -7.31 4.44 20.19
C GLU A 3 -7.26 3.45 19.04
N ALA A 4 -6.33 3.65 18.11
CA ALA A 4 -6.19 2.86 16.91
C ALA A 4 -4.70 2.71 16.57
N PHE A 5 -4.34 1.56 16.00
CA PHE A 5 -2.97 1.24 15.61
C PHE A 5 -2.97 0.65 14.20
N VAL A 6 -2.01 1.09 13.37
CA VAL A 6 -1.79 0.60 12.01
C VAL A 6 -0.32 0.26 11.87
N SER A 7 -0.02 -0.96 11.41
CA SER A 7 1.33 -1.43 11.08
C SER A 7 1.40 -1.74 9.60
N VAL A 8 2.51 -1.41 8.96
CA VAL A 8 2.75 -1.66 7.53
C VAL A 8 4.09 -2.38 7.40
N ASP A 9 4.09 -3.49 6.66
CA ASP A 9 5.27 -4.28 6.32
C ASP A 9 5.15 -4.83 4.89
N GLU A 10 6.22 -5.45 4.41
CA GLU A 10 6.33 -6.00 3.06
C GLU A 10 5.42 -7.22 2.85
N ALA A 11 5.02 -7.91 3.92
CA ALA A 11 4.14 -9.07 3.83
C ALA A 11 2.72 -8.68 3.43
N GLY A 12 2.28 -7.45 3.75
CA GLY A 12 0.89 -7.01 3.57
C GLY A 12 0.39 -6.91 2.12
N THR A 13 1.23 -6.57 1.14
CA THR A 13 0.80 -6.43 -0.28
C THR A 13 1.95 -6.60 -1.27
N GLU A 14 3.17 -6.20 -0.88
CA GLU A 14 4.37 -6.27 -1.72
C GLU A 14 4.79 -7.71 -2.01
N ALA A 15 4.75 -8.61 -1.02
CA ALA A 15 5.05 -10.02 -1.21
C ALA A 15 4.13 -10.71 -2.24
N ALA A 16 2.83 -10.34 -2.24
CA ALA A 16 1.87 -10.87 -3.19
C ALA A 16 2.11 -10.32 -4.61
N ALA A 17 2.39 -9.03 -4.75
CA ALA A 17 2.70 -8.39 -6.04
C ALA A 17 4.00 -8.93 -6.65
N ALA A 18 5.08 -9.03 -5.87
CA ALA A 18 6.37 -9.57 -6.32
C ALA A 18 6.23 -11.00 -6.86
N THR A 19 5.48 -11.86 -6.15
CA THR A 19 5.21 -13.25 -6.58
C THR A 19 4.41 -13.31 -7.89
N ALA A 20 3.39 -12.45 -8.04
CA ALA A 20 2.58 -12.39 -9.26
C ALA A 20 3.38 -11.92 -10.49
N VAL A 21 4.28 -10.94 -10.32
CA VAL A 21 5.18 -10.47 -11.39
C VAL A 21 6.07 -11.60 -11.88
N VAL A 22 6.73 -12.34 -10.98
CA VAL A 22 7.60 -13.48 -11.34
C VAL A 22 6.83 -14.53 -12.16
N MET A 23 5.56 -14.77 -11.85
CA MET A 23 4.71 -15.74 -12.56
C MET A 23 4.20 -15.24 -13.92
N THR A 24 4.15 -13.92 -14.16
CA THR A 24 3.46 -13.30 -15.32
C THR A 24 4.40 -12.87 -16.46
N MET A 25 5.72 -12.83 -16.25
CA MET A 25 6.68 -12.39 -17.27
C MET A 25 6.92 -13.44 -18.36
N THR A 26 6.00 -13.57 -19.31
CA THR A 26 6.17 -14.34 -20.56
C THR A 26 6.37 -13.46 -21.80
N ALA A 27 6.21 -12.13 -21.67
CA ALA A 27 6.43 -11.10 -22.68
C ALA A 27 6.94 -9.80 -22.01
N PRO A 28 7.66 -8.90 -22.71
CA PRO A 28 8.16 -7.67 -22.11
C PRO A 28 6.98 -6.74 -21.76
N PRO A 29 6.77 -6.39 -20.48
CA PRO A 29 5.77 -5.40 -20.08
C PRO A 29 6.13 -4.02 -20.65
N GLY A 30 5.13 -3.16 -20.83
CA GLY A 30 5.39 -1.72 -20.96
C GLY A 30 6.20 -1.21 -19.76
N ALA A 31 6.85 -0.05 -19.90
CA ALA A 31 7.63 0.53 -18.81
C ALA A 31 6.76 0.66 -17.54
N PRO A 32 7.25 0.21 -16.37
CA PRO A 32 6.51 0.30 -15.12
C PRO A 32 6.28 1.76 -14.75
N VAL A 33 5.14 2.02 -14.09
CA VAL A 33 4.89 3.31 -13.46
C VAL A 33 5.64 3.31 -12.13
N GLU A 34 6.61 4.20 -11.99
CA GLU A 34 7.32 4.40 -10.72
C GLU A 34 6.48 5.27 -9.78
N VAL A 35 6.29 4.79 -8.55
CA VAL A 35 5.63 5.53 -7.48
C VAL A 35 6.57 5.53 -6.27
N THR A 36 7.13 6.69 -5.97
CA THR A 36 8.00 6.91 -4.82
C THR A 36 7.21 7.65 -3.75
N VAL A 37 7.20 7.12 -2.52
CA VAL A 37 6.49 7.70 -1.37
C VAL A 37 7.51 8.08 -0.30
N ASP A 38 8.33 9.10 -0.58
CA ASP A 38 9.47 9.57 0.22
C ASP A 38 9.21 10.90 0.97
N HIS A 39 7.97 11.36 0.98
CA HIS A 39 7.52 12.59 1.63
C HIS A 39 6.16 12.38 2.32
N PRO A 40 5.67 13.33 3.16
CA PRO A 40 4.40 13.16 3.85
C PRO A 40 3.25 12.80 2.90
N PHE A 41 2.42 11.84 3.33
CA PHE A 41 1.32 11.30 2.53
C PHE A 41 0.11 10.97 3.40
N ILE A 42 -1.04 10.79 2.74
CA ILE A 42 -2.31 10.37 3.35
C ILE A 42 -2.60 8.94 2.89
N PHE A 43 -3.18 8.13 3.78
CA PHE A 43 -3.64 6.78 3.45
C PHE A 43 -5.07 6.54 3.93
N LEU A 44 -5.74 5.60 3.25
CA LEU A 44 -7.06 5.10 3.62
C LEU A 44 -7.02 3.58 3.60
N ILE A 45 -7.60 2.95 4.61
CA ILE A 45 -8.01 1.55 4.52
C ILE A 45 -9.53 1.60 4.31
N ARG A 46 -9.98 1.09 3.16
CA ARG A 46 -11.40 1.11 2.80
C ARG A 46 -11.88 -0.28 2.44
N ASP A 47 -13.12 -0.54 2.77
CA ASP A 47 -13.85 -1.64 2.20
C ASP A 47 -14.20 -1.31 0.73
N ILE A 48 -13.90 -2.22 -0.20
CA ILE A 48 -14.06 -1.98 -1.63
C ILE A 48 -15.53 -2.13 -2.05
N GLU A 49 -16.26 -3.09 -1.46
CA GLU A 49 -17.64 -3.41 -1.85
C GLU A 49 -18.62 -2.31 -1.44
N THR A 50 -18.52 -1.83 -0.19
CA THR A 50 -19.39 -0.80 0.38
C THR A 50 -18.84 0.61 0.21
N GLY A 51 -17.53 0.72 -0.02
CA GLY A 51 -16.82 1.99 -0.07
C GLY A 51 -16.58 2.64 1.30
N ALA A 52 -16.91 1.96 2.41
CA ALA A 52 -16.71 2.49 3.75
C ALA A 52 -15.22 2.74 4.06
N ILE A 53 -14.92 3.88 4.68
CA ILE A 53 -13.57 4.21 5.17
C ILE A 53 -13.42 3.61 6.57
N LEU A 54 -12.54 2.62 6.69
CA LEU A 54 -12.24 1.92 7.94
C LEU A 54 -11.16 2.66 8.73
N PHE A 55 -10.14 3.16 8.04
CA PHE A 55 -9.09 4.01 8.61
C PHE A 55 -8.76 5.17 7.68
N PHE A 56 -8.46 6.32 8.27
CA PHE A 56 -7.98 7.51 7.58
C PHE A 56 -6.83 8.12 8.38
N GLY A 57 -5.68 8.31 7.76
CA GLY A 57 -4.50 8.80 8.46
C GLY A 57 -3.52 9.50 7.55
N ARG A 58 -2.53 10.16 8.17
CA ARG A 58 -1.38 10.71 7.46
C ARG A 58 -0.10 10.22 8.11
N VAL A 59 0.91 9.98 7.27
CA VAL A 59 2.28 9.74 7.71
C VAL A 59 3.06 11.03 7.47
N VAL A 60 3.62 11.59 8.53
CA VAL A 60 4.49 12.79 8.47
C VAL A 60 5.96 12.38 8.57
N ASN A 61 6.24 11.42 9.44
CA ASN A 61 7.56 10.85 9.64
C ASN A 61 7.37 9.33 9.88
N PRO A 62 7.81 8.46 8.97
CA PRO A 62 7.69 7.01 9.12
C PRO A 62 8.69 6.42 10.13
N SER A 63 9.68 7.20 10.58
CA SER A 63 10.71 6.78 11.55
C SER A 63 10.42 7.22 12.99
N ALA A 64 9.26 7.85 13.22
CA ALA A 64 8.87 8.42 14.52
C ALA A 64 8.33 7.37 15.49
#